data_AF-Q75R43-F1
#
_entry.id   AF-Q75R43-F1
#
_cell.length_a   1.000
_cell.length_b   1.000
_cell.length_c   1.000
_cell.angle_alpha   90.00
_cell.angle_beta   90.00
_cell.angle_gamma   90.00
#
_symmetry.space_group_name_H-M   'P 1'
#
loop_
_entity.id
_entity.type
_entity.pdbx_description
1 polymer ?
#
loop_
_entity_poly.entity_id
_entity_poly.type
_entity_poly.pdbx_seq_one_letter_code
_entity_poly.pdbx_strand_id
1 'polypeptide(L)' 'FARSDLTVDAIRTSCMPYLKVTDSEADRLTAFFSRNTYISGKYAEEGSFSKLNTHIHTLPGGTEA' A
#
# COMPACT_ATOMS: atom_id res chain seq x y z
N PHE A 1 -2.66 -0.85 5.17
CA PHE A 1 -2.71 -0.39 6.57
C PHE A 1 -2.72 -1.58 7.49
N ALA A 2 -1.76 -1.67 8.42
CA ALA A 2 -1.76 -2.69 9.47
C ALA A 2 -0.88 -2.23 10.65
N ARG A 3 -0.83 -3.03 11.74
CA ARG A 3 -0.04 -2.70 12.93
C ARG A 3 1.47 -2.71 12.68
N SER A 4 1.94 -3.59 11.81
CA SER A 4 3.36 -3.75 11.54
C SER A 4 3.93 -2.52 10.84
N ASP A 5 5.12 -2.11 11.22
CA ASP A 5 5.83 -1.05 10.51
C ASP A 5 6.56 -1.68 9.31
N LEU A 6 6.03 -1.46 8.11
CA LEU A 6 6.47 -2.09 6.87
C LEU A 6 6.59 -1.05 5.77
N THR A 7 7.45 -1.34 4.79
CA THR A 7 7.54 -0.59 3.54
C THR A 7 6.76 -1.29 2.42
N VAL A 8 6.41 -0.55 1.36
CA VAL A 8 5.80 -1.15 0.15
C VAL A 8 6.74 -2.19 -0.47
N ASP A 9 8.06 -2.00 -0.41
CA ASP A 9 9.03 -2.97 -0.90
C ASP A 9 9.04 -4.28 -0.10
N ALA A 10 8.90 -4.19 1.22
CA ALA A 10 8.76 -5.37 2.07
C ALA A 10 7.49 -6.15 1.72
N ILE A 11 6.36 -5.44 1.52
CA ILE A 11 5.10 -6.04 1.09
C ILE A 11 5.24 -6.69 -0.28
N ARG A 12 5.81 -5.97 -1.25
CA ARG A 12 6.10 -6.48 -2.60
C ARG A 12 6.87 -7.79 -2.53
N THR A 13 7.96 -7.81 -1.77
CA THR A 13 8.81 -8.98 -1.57
C THR A 13 8.02 -10.17 -1.01
N SER A 14 7.18 -9.95 0.01
CA SER A 14 6.33 -11.00 0.59
C SER A 14 5.26 -11.51 -0.37
N CYS A 15 4.77 -10.67 -1.28
CA CYS A 15 3.78 -11.07 -2.28
C CYS A 15 4.39 -11.85 -3.46
N MET A 16 5.67 -11.63 -3.80
CA MET A 16 6.30 -12.22 -5.01
C MET A 16 6.07 -13.72 -5.21
N PRO A 17 6.18 -14.59 -4.18
CA PRO A 17 5.96 -16.03 -4.36
C PRO A 17 4.54 -16.41 -4.81
N TYR A 18 3.56 -15.52 -4.62
CA TYR A 18 2.15 -15.78 -4.85
C TYR A 18 1.59 -15.08 -6.09
N LEU A 19 2.29 -14.04 -6.60
CA LEU A 19 1.84 -13.25 -7.74
C LEU A 19 1.97 -13.98 -9.09
N LYS A 20 2.83 -15.01 -9.17
CA LYS A 20 3.06 -15.82 -10.39
C LYS A 20 3.37 -15.00 -11.65
N VAL A 21 3.99 -13.84 -11.45
CA VAL A 21 4.40 -12.93 -12.52
C VAL A 21 5.53 -13.54 -13.34
N THR A 22 5.47 -13.30 -14.64
CA THR A 22 6.54 -13.62 -15.59
C THR A 22 7.36 -12.38 -15.90
N ASP A 23 8.55 -12.55 -16.48
CA ASP A 23 9.41 -11.42 -16.87
C ASP A 23 8.70 -10.47 -17.86
N SER A 24 7.78 -11.00 -18.69
CA SER A 24 6.96 -10.21 -19.62
C SER A 24 5.96 -9.27 -18.93
N GLU A 25 5.84 -9.33 -17.61
CA GLU A 25 4.94 -8.54 -16.78
C GLU A 25 5.70 -7.58 -15.86
N ALA A 26 7.03 -7.49 -15.95
CA ALA A 26 7.86 -6.67 -15.06
C ALA A 26 7.42 -5.19 -15.02
N ASP A 27 7.09 -4.60 -16.18
CA ASP A 27 6.61 -3.22 -16.25
C ASP A 27 5.23 -3.05 -15.63
N ARG A 28 4.34 -4.03 -15.84
CA ARG A 28 2.99 -4.05 -15.24
C ARG A 28 3.07 -4.19 -13.73
N LEU A 29 3.98 -5.02 -13.23
CA LEU A 29 4.24 -5.20 -11.80
C LEU A 29 4.79 -3.91 -11.17
N THR A 30 5.71 -3.23 -11.86
CA THR A 30 6.25 -1.95 -11.42
C THR A 30 5.17 -0.87 -11.38
N ALA A 31 4.33 -0.79 -12.42
CA ALA A 31 3.20 0.13 -12.47
C ALA A 31 2.10 -0.19 -11.45
N PHE A 32 1.95 -1.46 -11.06
CA PHE A 32 1.05 -1.88 -9.99
C PHE A 32 1.57 -1.35 -8.64
N PHE A 33 2.80 -1.67 -8.27
CA PHE A 33 3.36 -1.27 -6.98
C PHE A 33 3.60 0.24 -6.86
N SER A 34 3.80 0.97 -7.96
CA SER A 34 3.88 2.44 -7.91
C SER A 34 2.56 3.11 -7.50
N ARG A 35 1.42 2.41 -7.60
CA ARG A 35 0.10 2.86 -7.14
C ARG A 35 -0.20 2.45 -5.69
N ASN A 36 0.63 1.58 -5.12
CA ASN A 36 0.41 1.05 -3.77
C ASN A 36 1.12 1.94 -2.76
N THR A 37 0.44 2.24 -1.66
CA THR A 37 1.01 2.95 -0.51
C THR A 37 0.68 2.22 0.77
N TYR A 38 1.48 2.44 1.82
CA TYR A 38 1.27 1.78 3.11
C TYR A 38 1.47 2.76 4.26
N ILE A 39 0.58 2.69 5.23
CA ILE A 39 0.70 3.37 6.53
C ILE A 39 0.49 2.33 7.63
N SER A 40 1.38 2.34 8.62
CA SER A 40 1.22 1.56 9.85
C SER A 40 0.31 2.28 10.85
N GLY A 41 -0.47 1.53 11.62
CA GLY A 41 -1.39 2.08 12.62
C GLY A 41 -2.08 1.01 13.46
N LYS A 42 -2.56 1.39 14.65
CA LYS A 42 -3.25 0.48 15.56
C LYS A 42 -4.76 0.51 15.34
N TYR A 43 -5.38 -0.66 15.33
CA TYR A 43 -6.83 -0.81 15.08
C TYR A 43 -7.73 -0.26 16.20
N ALA A 44 -7.17 0.01 17.38
CA ALA A 44 -7.92 0.52 18.53
C ALA A 44 -7.62 2.02 18.82
N GLU A 45 -6.88 2.70 17.95
CA GLU A 45 -6.49 4.10 18.15
C GLU A 45 -7.11 4.97 17.06
N GLU A 46 -8.03 5.86 17.45
CA GLU A 46 -8.66 6.84 16.56
C GLU A 46 -7.62 7.61 15.72
N GLY A 47 -6.53 8.06 16.36
CA GLY A 47 -5.46 8.79 15.67
C GLY A 47 -4.79 8.02 14.54
N SER A 48 -4.81 6.68 14.57
CA SER A 48 -4.32 5.85 13.46
C SER A 48 -5.26 5.93 12.25
N PHE A 49 -6.57 6.02 12.47
CA PHE A 49 -7.57 6.19 11.42
C PHE A 49 -7.59 7.63 10.88
N SER A 50 -7.39 8.64 11.74
CA SER A 50 -7.25 10.02 11.27
C SER A 50 -6.05 10.17 10.33
N LYS A 51 -4.91 9.56 10.66
CA LYS A 51 -3.73 9.50 9.77
C LYS A 51 -4.02 8.77 8.46
N LEU A 52 -4.70 7.63 8.54
CA LEU A 52 -5.12 6.88 7.34
C LEU A 52 -6.03 7.72 6.45
N ASN A 53 -7.02 8.41 7.02
CA ASN A 53 -7.94 9.28 6.28
C ASN A 53 -7.20 10.42 5.59
N THR A 54 -6.33 11.13 6.32
CA THR A 54 -5.50 12.19 5.74
C THR A 54 -4.66 11.68 4.57
N HIS A 55 -4.07 10.49 4.70
CA HIS A 55 -3.32 9.87 3.60
C HIS A 55 -4.18 9.52 2.40
N ILE A 56 -5.36 8.95 2.60
CA ILE A 56 -6.29 8.66 1.48
C ILE A 56 -6.61 9.94 0.70
N HIS A 57 -6.82 11.07 1.39
CA HIS A 57 -7.10 12.36 0.75
C HIS A 57 -5.93 12.93 -0.08
N THR A 58 -4.68 12.48 0.15
CA THR A 58 -3.54 12.91 -0.68
C THR A 58 -3.38 12.07 -1.95
N LEU A 59 -4.09 10.95 -2.07
CA LEU A 59 -4.03 10.08 -3.24
C LEU A 59 -4.84 10.67 -4.41
N PRO A 60 -4.50 10.32 -5.67
CA PRO A 60 -5.31 10.72 -6.83
C PRO A 60 -6.78 10.27 -6.67
N GLY A 61 -7.72 11.22 -6.76
CA GLY A 61 -9.15 10.98 -6.55
C GLY A 61 -9.59 10.89 -5.08
N GLY A 62 -8.67 11.05 -4.12
CA GLY A 62 -8.94 10.87 -2.70
C GLY A 62 -9.90 11.88 -2.07
N THR A 63 -10.07 13.06 -2.68
CA THR A 63 -11.01 14.09 -2.23
C THR A 63 -12.46 13.84 -2.65
N GLU A 64 -12.67 12.90 -3.56
CA GLU A 64 -13.99 12.53 -4.12
C GLU A 64 -14.52 11.20 -3.55
N ALA A 65 -13.76 10.57 -2.64
CA ALA A 65 -14.00 9.24 -2.09
C ALA A 65 -14.93 9.23 -0.87
#